data_AF-A0A4U9HL14-F1
#
_entry.id   AF-A0A4U9HL14-F1
#
_cell.length_a   1.000
_cell.length_b   1.000
_cell.length_c   1.000
_cell.angle_alpha   90.00
_cell.angle_beta   90.00
_cell.angle_gamma   90.00
#
_symmetry.space_group_name_H-M   'P 1'
#
loop_
_entity.id
_entity.type
_entity.pdbx_description
1 polymer ?
#
loop_
_entity_poly.entity_id
_entity_poly.type
_entity_poly.pdbx_seq_one_letter_code
_entity_poly.pdbx_strand_id
1 'polypeptide(L)'
;MKKLPGNLYHLFYDELPPARYDRIINPRAAWYEVCQHYVLDTGSSCGFNMFGDDIQLRSRWDNRVLNDTGRYARKLKGDIECGNVVYIDDKEAWNSSRFAFYINEIGRLVSCGKFNFFVLNGSNRIIDYYEQAIWNRGEGPRPLPTVRSAEYCTPPQHAQAAKKQPGTLNSRAVGRLLAAGGIYNQNVEGFAQTAKQLGGDAAEGFTQVANPQSIGSLVALSSIVAVTRMPGGNIANIKSLEELQHFLGTYKGDKKLLNNIDVIKMDYIQRPRGELVALRSEFKNKAKGNFLRDIASHDDIVTRFDSVSRERMLKGLNPEGWEVHHKLPLDDSGTNSFDNLVLISKAPEHRVFTTAQYRVTKSLDESKTVLWPVPKGVVYP
;
A
#
# COMPACT_ATOMS: atom_id res chain seq x y z
N MET A 1 28.69 -1.32 9.99
CA MET A 1 28.96 -1.08 8.55
C MET A 1 28.40 0.32 8.27
N LYS A 2 29.18 1.39 8.47
CA LYS A 2 30.20 1.99 7.60
C LYS A 2 29.54 2.80 6.47
N LYS A 3 29.47 4.11 6.69
CA LYS A 3 29.32 5.18 5.69
C LYS A 3 29.95 4.78 4.37
N LEU A 4 29.16 4.75 3.31
CA LEU A 4 29.69 4.60 1.95
C LEU A 4 30.52 5.86 1.60
N PRO A 5 31.50 5.76 0.71
CA PRO A 5 32.36 6.91 0.43
C PRO A 5 31.58 8.07 -0.19
N GLY A 6 32.06 9.29 0.05
CA GLY A 6 31.48 10.52 -0.46
C GLY A 6 30.05 10.78 0.02
N ASN A 7 29.13 10.88 -0.93
CA ASN A 7 27.73 11.30 -0.76
C ASN A 7 26.73 10.13 -0.75
N LEU A 8 27.21 8.89 -0.72
CA LEU A 8 26.36 7.70 -0.63
C LEU A 8 26.12 7.31 0.82
N TYR A 9 24.90 6.89 1.12
CA TYR A 9 24.48 6.49 2.47
C TYR A 9 23.63 5.23 2.42
N HIS A 10 23.93 4.28 3.30
CA HIS A 10 23.01 3.20 3.64
C HIS A 10 22.13 3.64 4.80
N LEU A 11 20.82 3.73 4.58
CA LEU A 11 19.90 4.24 5.60
C LEU A 11 19.66 3.26 6.76
N PHE A 12 19.86 1.96 6.53
CA PHE A 12 19.70 0.93 7.56
C PHE A 12 20.62 1.08 8.78
N TYR A 13 21.73 1.83 8.66
CA TYR A 13 22.71 2.00 9.73
C TYR A 13 22.58 3.32 10.50
N ASP A 14 21.48 4.06 10.32
CA ASP A 14 21.15 5.29 11.07
C ASP A 14 22.21 6.41 11.01
N GLU A 15 22.99 6.50 9.93
CA GLU A 15 24.10 7.45 9.82
C GLU A 15 23.73 8.82 9.20
N LEU A 16 22.50 9.01 8.71
CA LEU A 16 22.07 10.26 8.07
C LEU A 16 21.33 11.17 9.06
N PRO A 17 21.83 12.40 9.33
CA PRO A 17 21.11 13.36 10.17
C PRO A 17 19.72 13.69 9.60
N PRO A 18 18.66 13.79 10.44
CA PRO A 18 17.30 14.09 9.97
C PRO A 18 17.21 15.33 9.08
N ALA A 19 17.99 16.37 9.37
CA ALA A 19 18.01 17.61 8.60
C ALA A 19 18.58 17.48 7.17
N ARG A 20 19.11 16.31 6.79
CA ARG A 20 19.65 16.06 5.43
C ARG A 20 18.77 15.15 4.59
N TYR A 21 17.64 14.67 5.11
CA TYR A 21 16.74 13.81 4.33
C TYR A 21 16.07 14.55 3.15
N ASP A 22 15.90 15.86 3.24
CA ASP A 22 15.43 16.69 2.12
C ASP A 22 16.47 16.88 1.00
N ARG A 23 17.72 16.46 1.25
CA ARG A 23 18.82 16.47 0.27
C ARG A 23 18.97 15.15 -0.49
N ILE A 24 18.08 14.18 -0.23
CA ILE A 24 18.02 12.94 -0.99
C ILE A 24 17.49 13.23 -2.40
N ILE A 25 18.31 12.93 -3.40
CA ILE A 25 17.91 13.06 -4.81
C ILE A 25 17.20 11.80 -5.31
N ASN A 26 16.43 11.93 -6.39
CA ASN A 26 15.70 10.80 -6.97
C ASN A 26 16.67 9.73 -7.54
N PRO A 27 16.24 8.46 -7.66
CA PRO A 27 17.11 7.35 -8.09
C PRO A 27 17.79 7.55 -9.44
N ARG A 28 17.13 8.22 -10.39
CA ARG A 28 17.71 8.51 -11.70
C ARG A 28 18.89 9.47 -11.59
N ALA A 29 18.72 10.56 -10.83
CA ALA A 29 19.79 11.51 -10.56
C ALA A 29 20.90 10.87 -9.73
N ALA A 30 20.55 10.10 -8.69
CA ALA A 30 21.50 9.36 -7.86
C ALA A 30 22.38 8.42 -8.70
N TRP A 31 21.79 7.62 -9.59
CA TRP A 31 22.56 6.72 -10.45
C TRP A 31 23.49 7.48 -11.41
N TYR A 32 23.03 8.61 -11.94
CA TYR A 32 23.87 9.48 -12.76
C TYR A 32 25.09 9.96 -11.98
N GLU A 33 24.92 10.47 -10.75
CA GLU A 33 26.02 10.91 -9.89
C GLU A 33 26.99 9.76 -9.54
N VAL A 34 26.47 8.55 -9.33
CA VAL A 34 27.30 7.36 -9.10
C VAL A 34 28.20 7.07 -10.29
N CYS A 35 27.63 7.04 -11.51
CA CYS A 35 28.41 6.80 -12.73
C CYS A 35 29.53 7.86 -12.92
N GLN A 36 29.26 9.12 -12.55
CA GLN A 36 30.20 10.22 -12.68
C GLN A 36 31.30 10.21 -11.61
N HIS A 37 30.96 9.90 -10.37
CA HIS A 37 31.85 10.16 -9.23
C HIS A 37 32.43 8.92 -8.55
N TYR A 38 32.04 7.72 -8.98
CA TYR A 38 32.46 6.48 -8.34
C TYR A 38 33.05 5.49 -9.33
N VAL A 39 33.99 4.70 -8.82
CA VAL A 39 34.52 3.50 -9.46
C VAL A 39 34.03 2.31 -8.64
N LEU A 40 33.48 1.32 -9.34
CA LEU A 40 33.05 0.05 -8.75
C LEU A 40 34.08 -1.00 -9.16
N ASP A 41 34.67 -1.71 -8.20
CA ASP A 41 35.60 -2.79 -8.53
C ASP A 41 34.83 -3.91 -9.27
N THR A 42 35.22 -4.18 -10.51
CA THR A 42 34.64 -5.26 -11.33
C THR A 42 35.32 -6.60 -11.09
N GLY A 43 36.28 -6.66 -10.17
CA GLY A 43 37.04 -7.84 -9.79
C GLY A 43 36.19 -8.92 -9.13
N SER A 44 36.40 -10.15 -9.57
CA SER A 44 35.73 -11.37 -9.14
C SER A 44 36.01 -11.70 -7.66
N SER A 45 35.30 -11.09 -6.73
CA SER A 45 35.25 -11.55 -5.33
C SER A 45 34.05 -12.48 -5.14
N CYS A 46 34.34 -13.79 -5.15
CA CYS A 46 33.47 -14.82 -4.59
C CYS A 46 33.41 -14.62 -3.06
N GLY A 47 32.54 -13.74 -2.59
CA GLY A 47 32.40 -13.51 -1.16
C GLY A 47 31.20 -12.64 -0.81
N PHE A 48 30.54 -12.97 0.30
CA PHE A 48 29.36 -12.30 0.85
C PHE A 48 29.65 -10.88 1.42
N ASN A 49 30.62 -10.14 0.88
CA ASN A 49 30.88 -8.77 1.34
C ASN A 49 29.88 -7.82 0.68
N MET A 50 28.82 -7.52 1.43
CA MET A 50 27.71 -6.68 1.01
C MET A 50 28.00 -5.20 1.24
N PHE A 51 29.01 -4.68 0.52
CA PHE A 51 29.53 -3.28 0.52
C PHE A 51 30.72 -3.03 1.48
N GLY A 52 31.92 -3.36 1.00
CA GLY A 52 33.23 -3.00 1.58
C GLY A 52 33.98 -1.94 0.75
N ASP A 53 35.31 -2.07 0.63
CA ASP A 53 36.22 -1.14 -0.10
C ASP A 53 36.06 -1.17 -1.66
N ASP A 54 35.01 -1.83 -2.15
CA ASP A 54 34.70 -2.08 -3.57
C ASP A 54 34.01 -0.90 -4.27
N ILE A 55 33.51 0.08 -3.49
CA ILE A 55 33.02 1.36 -3.98
C ILE A 55 34.08 2.41 -3.64
N GLN A 56 34.63 3.07 -4.64
CA GLN A 56 35.67 4.09 -4.44
C GLN A 56 35.29 5.39 -5.11
N LEU A 57 35.72 6.51 -4.54
CA LEU A 57 35.60 7.80 -5.21
C LEU A 57 36.50 7.80 -6.45
N ARG A 58 35.94 8.25 -7.56
CA ARG A 58 36.65 8.41 -8.82
C ARG A 58 37.74 9.47 -8.65
N SER A 59 38.97 9.09 -8.98
CA SER A 59 40.08 10.03 -9.13
C SER A 59 39.80 11.00 -10.27
N ARG A 60 40.24 12.26 -10.16
CA ARG A 60 40.09 13.29 -11.20
C ARG A 60 40.64 12.86 -12.57
N TRP A 61 41.57 11.91 -12.59
CA TRP A 61 42.25 11.44 -13.79
C TRP A 61 41.69 10.11 -14.34
N ASP A 62 40.67 9.53 -13.70
CA ASP A 62 40.08 8.26 -14.10
C ASP A 62 38.87 8.47 -15.03
N ASN A 63 39.11 8.31 -16.33
CA ASN A 63 38.12 8.48 -17.39
C ASN A 63 37.35 7.20 -17.75
N ARG A 64 37.47 6.11 -16.96
CA ARG A 64 36.79 4.85 -17.28
C ARG A 64 35.28 4.98 -17.16
N VAL A 65 34.54 4.63 -18.21
CA VAL A 65 33.08 4.55 -18.16
C VAL A 65 32.67 3.41 -17.22
N LEU A 66 31.74 3.69 -16.32
CA LEU A 66 31.19 2.67 -15.43
C LEU A 66 30.51 1.55 -16.25
N ASN A 67 30.93 0.31 -16.05
CA ASN A 67 30.21 -0.83 -16.62
C ASN A 67 28.93 -1.11 -15.80
N ASP A 68 27.82 -0.52 -16.22
CA ASP A 68 26.53 -0.61 -15.54
C ASP A 68 25.86 -2.00 -15.63
N THR A 69 26.34 -2.88 -16.52
CA THR A 69 25.85 -4.27 -16.64
C THR A 69 26.53 -5.23 -15.67
N GLY A 70 27.62 -4.80 -15.03
CA GLY A 70 28.34 -5.56 -14.01
C GLY A 70 27.43 -5.96 -12.85
N ARG A 71 27.69 -7.12 -12.23
CA ARG A 71 26.89 -7.65 -11.11
C ARG A 71 26.78 -6.63 -9.95
N TYR A 72 27.88 -5.98 -9.62
CA TYR A 72 27.94 -4.97 -8.56
C TYR A 72 27.18 -3.70 -8.92
N ALA A 73 27.36 -3.18 -10.15
CA ALA A 73 26.64 -2.01 -10.62
C ALA A 73 25.13 -2.24 -10.63
N ARG A 74 24.65 -3.39 -11.13
CA ARG A 74 23.22 -3.74 -11.09
C ARG A 74 22.67 -3.84 -9.67
N LYS A 75 23.44 -4.40 -8.73
CA LYS A 75 23.03 -4.48 -7.33
C LYS A 75 22.92 -3.09 -6.70
N LEU A 76 23.96 -2.25 -6.82
CA LEU A 76 23.96 -0.90 -6.28
C LEU A 76 22.83 -0.05 -6.89
N LYS A 77 22.63 -0.16 -8.20
CA LYS A 77 21.51 0.50 -8.88
C LYS A 77 20.16 0.06 -8.30
N GLY A 78 19.95 -1.24 -8.14
CA GLY A 78 18.74 -1.78 -7.52
C GLY A 78 18.55 -1.30 -6.08
N ASP A 79 19.62 -1.22 -5.29
CA ASP A 79 19.57 -0.69 -3.93
C ASP A 79 19.25 0.82 -3.89
N ILE A 80 19.70 1.59 -4.88
CA ILE A 80 19.32 3.00 -5.05
C ILE A 80 17.85 3.14 -5.46
N GLU A 81 17.39 2.34 -6.43
CA GLU A 81 16.00 2.32 -6.89
C GLU A 81 15.03 1.94 -5.75
N CYS A 82 15.43 1.02 -4.87
CA CYS A 82 14.65 0.58 -3.72
C CYS A 82 14.77 1.51 -2.49
N GLY A 83 15.66 2.50 -2.52
CA GLY A 83 15.92 3.39 -1.38
C GLY A 83 16.70 2.76 -0.22
N ASN A 84 17.41 1.65 -0.46
CA ASN A 84 18.33 1.05 0.51
C ASN A 84 19.66 1.83 0.59
N VAL A 85 20.07 2.40 -0.55
CA VAL A 85 21.17 3.35 -0.68
C VAL A 85 20.60 4.65 -1.20
N VAL A 86 21.00 5.77 -0.62
CA VAL A 86 20.62 7.09 -1.11
C VAL A 86 21.85 7.92 -1.44
N TYR A 87 21.69 8.83 -2.39
CA TYR A 87 22.68 9.85 -2.69
C TYR A 87 22.21 11.20 -2.13
N ILE A 88 23.10 11.90 -1.45
CA ILE A 88 22.85 13.22 -0.88
C ILE A 88 23.49 14.30 -1.74
N ASP A 89 22.69 15.28 -2.14
CA ASP A 89 23.19 16.45 -2.86
C ASP A 89 23.08 17.72 -2.01
N ASP A 90 24.23 18.19 -1.54
CA ASP A 90 24.34 19.46 -0.81
C ASP A 90 24.79 20.63 -1.70
N LYS A 91 25.04 20.39 -3.00
CA LYS A 91 25.54 21.41 -3.94
C LYS A 91 24.41 22.16 -4.62
N GLU A 92 23.40 21.42 -5.07
CA GLU A 92 22.31 21.99 -5.85
C GLU A 92 21.23 22.62 -4.96
N ALA A 93 20.63 23.70 -5.46
CA ALA A 93 19.46 24.30 -4.84
C ALA A 93 18.26 23.34 -4.94
N TRP A 94 17.45 23.28 -3.88
CA TRP A 94 16.32 22.36 -3.83
C TRP A 94 15.31 22.66 -4.95
N ASN A 95 14.87 21.60 -5.64
CA ASN A 95 13.79 21.62 -6.63
C ASN A 95 13.11 20.24 -6.72
N SER A 96 11.84 20.24 -7.08
CA SER A 96 10.97 19.05 -7.11
C SER A 96 11.32 18.03 -8.20
N SER A 97 12.16 18.39 -9.17
CA SER A 97 12.58 17.51 -10.27
C SER A 97 13.84 16.70 -9.93
N ARG A 98 14.68 17.20 -9.02
CA ARG A 98 15.94 16.53 -8.59
C ARG A 98 15.80 15.88 -7.23
N PHE A 99 15.20 16.59 -6.27
CA PHE A 99 15.09 16.14 -4.89
C PHE A 99 13.82 15.33 -4.70
N ALA A 100 13.94 14.20 -4.01
CA ALA A 100 12.85 13.25 -3.85
C ALA A 100 11.98 13.53 -2.62
N PHE A 101 12.45 14.37 -1.70
CA PHE A 101 11.74 14.71 -0.47
C PHE A 101 11.88 16.19 -0.10
N TYR A 102 10.94 16.68 0.69
CA TYR A 102 11.03 17.94 1.42
C TYR A 102 10.54 17.75 2.85
N ILE A 103 11.02 18.59 3.75
CA ILE A 103 10.51 18.70 5.12
C ILE A 103 9.44 19.79 5.13
N ASN A 104 8.24 19.44 5.61
CA ASN A 104 7.11 20.36 5.67
C ASN A 104 7.17 21.28 6.91
N GLU A 105 6.16 22.15 7.05
CA GLU A 105 6.07 23.16 8.13
C GLU A 105 6.09 22.57 9.55
N ILE A 106 5.72 21.29 9.72
CA ILE A 106 5.69 20.61 11.02
C ILE A 106 6.91 19.68 11.23
N GLY A 107 7.90 19.75 10.35
CA GLY A 107 9.11 18.93 10.45
C GLY A 107 8.85 17.45 10.15
N ARG A 108 7.92 17.12 9.24
CA ARG A 108 7.74 15.77 8.69
C ARG A 108 8.34 15.71 7.29
N LEU A 109 8.99 14.58 6.98
CA LEU A 109 9.49 14.30 5.64
C LEU A 109 8.33 13.90 4.71
N VAL A 110 8.25 14.52 3.55
CA VAL A 110 7.20 14.30 2.54
C VAL A 110 7.86 14.02 1.19
N SER A 111 7.39 13.00 0.49
CA SER A 111 7.89 12.66 -0.85
C SER A 111 7.40 13.66 -1.91
N CYS A 112 8.27 13.99 -2.85
CA CYS A 112 7.99 14.88 -3.97
C CYS A 112 7.38 14.10 -5.13
N GLY A 113 6.48 14.75 -5.87
CA GLY A 113 5.95 14.27 -7.15
C GLY A 113 4.59 13.58 -7.06
N LYS A 114 3.88 13.57 -8.21
CA LYS A 114 2.65 12.77 -8.41
C LYS A 114 2.92 11.27 -8.52
N PHE A 115 4.19 10.87 -8.61
CA PHE A 115 4.65 9.49 -8.79
C PHE A 115 5.78 9.19 -7.79
N ASN A 116 5.75 8.01 -7.18
CA ASN A 116 6.82 7.55 -6.30
C ASN A 116 8.11 7.36 -7.11
N PHE A 117 9.16 8.12 -6.78
CA PHE A 117 10.46 7.98 -7.42
C PHE A 117 11.16 6.64 -7.13
N PHE A 118 10.86 6.01 -5.99
CA PHE A 118 11.47 4.76 -5.54
C PHE A 118 10.53 3.56 -5.74
N VAL A 119 11.10 2.41 -6.10
CA VAL A 119 10.36 1.14 -6.27
C VAL A 119 10.16 0.42 -4.93
N LEU A 120 9.31 -0.61 -4.92
CA LEU A 120 9.12 -1.52 -3.77
C LEU A 120 8.87 -0.79 -2.44
N ASN A 121 8.07 0.27 -2.47
CA ASN A 121 7.73 1.09 -1.31
C ASN A 121 8.93 1.83 -0.67
N GLY A 122 10.00 2.06 -1.44
CA GLY A 122 11.24 2.69 -0.96
C GLY A 122 11.04 4.07 -0.34
N SER A 123 10.15 4.90 -0.91
CA SER A 123 9.88 6.23 -0.34
C SER A 123 9.38 6.17 1.11
N ASN A 124 8.47 5.24 1.41
CA ASN A 124 7.94 5.08 2.76
C ASN A 124 9.00 4.52 3.71
N ARG A 125 9.85 3.59 3.24
CA ARG A 125 10.97 3.09 4.03
C ARG A 125 11.96 4.20 4.41
N ILE A 126 12.24 5.13 3.48
CA ILE A 126 13.08 6.31 3.75
C ILE A 126 12.42 7.23 4.79
N ILE A 127 11.10 7.42 4.73
CA ILE A 127 10.34 8.19 5.73
C ILE A 127 10.40 7.50 7.10
N ASP A 128 10.30 6.17 7.16
CA ASP A 128 10.43 5.41 8.41
C ASP A 128 11.84 5.58 9.02
N TYR A 129 12.89 5.53 8.20
CA TYR A 129 14.26 5.82 8.66
C TYR A 129 14.43 7.27 9.15
N TYR A 130 13.76 8.23 8.52
CA TYR A 130 13.74 9.60 9.00
C TYR A 130 13.13 9.70 10.40
N GLU A 131 11.96 9.09 10.63
CA GLU A 131 11.31 9.10 11.94
C GLU A 131 12.13 8.32 12.99
N GLN A 132 12.80 7.24 12.61
CA GLN A 132 13.76 6.53 13.47
C GLN A 132 14.97 7.42 13.83
N ALA A 133 15.53 8.16 12.87
CA ALA A 133 16.62 9.10 13.13
C ALA A 133 16.17 10.29 14.01
N ILE A 134 14.90 10.69 13.93
CA ILE A 134 14.28 11.64 14.87
C ILE A 134 14.20 11.04 16.27
N TRP A 135 13.75 9.79 16.39
CA TRP A 135 13.60 9.11 17.67
C TRP A 135 14.96 8.94 18.38
N ASN A 136 15.98 8.51 17.63
CA ASN A 136 17.30 8.19 18.16
C ASN A 136 18.06 9.42 18.69
N ARG A 137 17.77 10.64 18.21
CA ARG A 137 18.39 11.87 18.73
C ARG A 137 17.84 12.34 20.08
N GLY A 138 16.77 11.71 20.58
CA GLY A 138 16.09 12.10 21.82
C GLY A 138 15.24 13.36 21.70
N GLU A 139 14.94 13.98 22.85
CA GLU A 139 14.10 15.18 22.92
C GLU A 139 14.80 16.38 22.26
N GLY A 140 14.28 16.81 21.12
CA GLY A 140 14.78 17.97 20.39
C GLY A 140 13.86 18.36 19.23
N PRO A 141 13.85 19.64 18.84
CA PRO A 141 12.95 20.15 17.80
C PRO A 141 13.14 19.38 16.49
N ARG A 142 12.03 19.15 15.77
CA ARG A 142 12.09 18.56 14.43
C ARG A 142 12.86 19.49 13.48
N PRO A 143 13.47 18.93 12.42
CA PRO A 143 14.18 19.73 11.41
C PRO A 143 13.31 20.85 10.85
N LEU A 144 13.95 21.98 10.53
CA LEU A 144 13.27 23.12 9.91
C LEU A 144 12.71 22.74 8.53
N PRO A 145 11.63 23.43 8.09
CA PRO A 145 11.06 23.21 6.77
C PRO A 145 12.08 23.47 5.67
N THR A 146 12.01 22.68 4.60
CA THR A 146 12.92 22.84 3.45
C THR A 146 12.68 24.19 2.78
N VAL A 147 13.75 24.97 2.63
CA VAL A 147 13.73 26.22 1.88
C VAL A 147 13.58 25.91 0.40
N ARG A 148 12.38 26.13 -0.13
CA ARG A 148 12.07 25.96 -1.54
C ARG A 148 12.31 27.29 -2.23
N SER A 149 13.21 27.32 -3.21
CA SER A 149 13.24 28.43 -4.17
C SER A 149 11.84 28.55 -4.74
N ALA A 150 11.30 29.77 -4.85
CA ALA A 150 10.02 30.00 -5.51
C ALA A 150 10.13 29.45 -6.94
N GLU A 151 9.75 28.19 -7.12
CA GLU A 151 9.70 27.58 -8.42
C GLU A 151 8.76 28.47 -9.22
N TYR A 152 9.28 29.05 -10.31
CA TYR A 152 8.45 29.60 -11.37
C TYR A 152 7.62 28.45 -11.92
N CYS A 153 6.56 28.13 -11.19
CA CYS A 153 5.43 27.40 -11.70
C CYS A 153 4.76 28.41 -12.63
N THR A 154 5.22 28.49 -13.87
CA THR A 154 4.28 28.77 -14.95
C THR A 154 3.28 27.62 -14.89
N PRO A 155 2.04 27.87 -14.44
CA PRO A 155 1.02 26.85 -14.49
C PRO A 155 0.91 26.44 -15.95
N PRO A 156 0.78 25.15 -16.29
CA PRO A 156 0.38 24.75 -17.63
C PRO A 156 -0.82 25.60 -18.03
N GLN A 157 -0.76 26.25 -19.20
CA GLN A 157 -1.78 27.15 -19.75
C GLN A 157 -3.10 26.45 -20.12
N HIS A 158 -3.63 25.61 -19.23
CA HIS A 158 -4.98 25.12 -19.25
C HIS A 158 -5.64 25.37 -17.90
N ALA A 159 -5.88 26.64 -17.59
CA ALA A 159 -7.11 27.14 -16.95
C ALA A 159 -6.99 28.63 -16.55
N GLN A 160 -6.55 29.48 -17.47
CA GLN A 160 -7.12 30.83 -17.57
C GLN A 160 -8.25 30.79 -18.59
N ALA A 161 -9.27 30.00 -18.30
CA ALA A 161 -10.54 30.02 -19.01
C ALA A 161 -11.61 30.43 -18.00
N ALA A 162 -11.80 31.75 -17.90
CA ALA A 162 -12.88 32.45 -17.22
C ALA A 162 -13.13 32.13 -15.74
N LYS A 163 -13.33 33.18 -14.94
CA LYS A 163 -14.07 33.13 -13.68
C LYS A 163 -15.50 32.60 -13.95
N LYS A 164 -15.67 31.29 -14.04
CA LYS A 164 -16.91 30.59 -13.70
C LYS A 164 -16.57 29.83 -12.44
N GLN A 165 -17.32 30.10 -11.37
CA GLN A 165 -17.19 29.35 -10.13
C GLN A 165 -17.14 27.85 -10.48
N PRO A 166 -16.02 27.15 -10.19
CA PRO A 166 -16.00 25.71 -10.35
C PRO A 166 -17.04 25.17 -9.38
N GLY A 167 -17.98 24.36 -9.88
CA GLY A 167 -18.98 23.71 -9.04
C GLY A 167 -18.28 23.15 -7.80
N THR A 168 -18.71 23.62 -6.64
CA THR A 168 -18.01 23.44 -5.37
C THR A 168 -17.64 21.97 -5.18
N LEU A 169 -16.34 21.67 -5.12
CA LEU A 169 -15.79 20.33 -4.86
C LEU A 169 -15.93 19.97 -3.38
N ASN A 170 -17.11 20.17 -2.83
CA ASN A 170 -17.43 20.08 -1.42
C ASN A 170 -18.54 19.07 -1.15
N SER A 171 -18.70 18.07 -2.03
CA SER A 171 -19.73 17.03 -1.90
C SER A 171 -19.24 15.83 -1.09
N ARG A 172 -20.17 15.01 -0.59
CA ARG A 172 -19.84 13.74 0.09
C ARG A 172 -18.94 12.84 -0.76
N ALA A 173 -19.14 12.79 -2.07
CA ALA A 173 -18.33 11.97 -2.98
C ALA A 173 -16.85 12.38 -2.97
N VAL A 174 -16.56 13.69 -2.96
CA VAL A 174 -15.19 14.21 -2.84
C VAL A 174 -14.59 13.85 -1.47
N GLY A 175 -15.39 13.94 -0.41
CA GLY A 175 -15.00 13.48 0.93
C GLY A 175 -14.57 12.02 0.97
N ARG A 176 -15.37 11.12 0.37
CA ARG A 176 -15.09 9.68 0.30
C ARG A 176 -13.82 9.38 -0.49
N LEU A 177 -13.58 10.09 -1.60
CA LEU A 177 -12.33 9.98 -2.37
C LEU A 177 -11.12 10.38 -1.53
N LEU A 178 -11.22 11.49 -0.81
CA LEU A 178 -10.15 11.95 0.05
C LEU A 178 -9.88 10.95 1.17
N ALA A 179 -10.90 10.31 1.74
CA ALA A 179 -10.71 9.26 2.72
C ALA A 179 -10.00 8.04 2.13
N ALA A 180 -10.43 7.56 0.95
CA ALA A 180 -9.76 6.47 0.25
C ALA A 180 -8.29 6.81 -0.07
N GLY A 181 -8.03 8.02 -0.57
CA GLY A 181 -6.70 8.54 -0.85
C GLY A 181 -5.84 8.69 0.41
N GLY A 182 -6.40 9.22 1.49
CA GLY A 182 -5.73 9.36 2.79
C GLY A 182 -5.34 8.00 3.37
N ILE A 183 -6.20 6.99 3.24
CA ILE A 183 -5.88 5.65 3.72
C ILE A 183 -4.82 4.98 2.83
N TYR A 184 -4.97 5.06 1.50
CA TYR A 184 -4.00 4.52 0.55
C TYR A 184 -2.60 5.13 0.77
N ASN A 185 -2.54 6.44 0.96
CA ASN A 185 -1.30 7.19 1.17
C ASN A 185 -0.86 7.25 2.63
N GLN A 186 -1.53 6.53 3.54
CA GLN A 186 -1.24 6.53 4.98
C GLN A 186 -1.22 7.92 5.63
N ASN A 187 -1.97 8.86 5.07
CA ASN A 187 -2.10 10.24 5.50
C ASN A 187 -3.57 10.60 5.72
N VAL A 188 -4.26 9.80 6.55
CA VAL A 188 -5.68 10.02 6.86
C VAL A 188 -5.89 11.41 7.44
N GLU A 189 -5.01 11.86 8.33
CA GLU A 189 -5.08 13.19 8.95
C GLU A 189 -4.96 14.32 7.94
N GLY A 190 -3.97 14.27 7.03
CA GLY A 190 -3.77 15.31 6.02
C GLY A 190 -4.93 15.39 5.04
N PHE A 191 -5.45 14.25 4.61
CA PHE A 191 -6.61 14.21 3.72
C PHE A 191 -7.93 14.56 4.45
N ALA A 192 -8.04 14.28 5.76
CA ALA A 192 -9.17 14.72 6.59
C ALA A 192 -9.18 16.25 6.70
N GLN A 193 -8.00 16.87 6.86
CA GLN A 193 -7.86 18.32 6.84
C GLN A 193 -8.27 18.89 5.48
N THR A 194 -7.86 18.27 4.37
CA THR A 194 -8.30 18.67 3.03
C THR A 194 -9.83 18.59 2.88
N ALA A 195 -10.47 17.52 3.36
CA ALA A 195 -11.92 17.38 3.31
C ALA A 195 -12.66 18.45 4.13
N LYS A 196 -12.11 18.85 5.29
CA LYS A 196 -12.63 19.97 6.09
C LYS A 196 -12.46 21.31 5.39
N GLN A 197 -11.30 21.54 4.77
CA GLN A 197 -10.99 22.79 4.05
C GLN A 197 -11.85 22.99 2.79
N LEU A 198 -12.26 21.91 2.14
CA LEU A 198 -13.20 21.98 1.01
C LEU A 198 -14.62 22.40 1.45
N GLY A 199 -14.96 22.26 2.73
CA GLY A 199 -16.27 22.62 3.27
C GLY A 199 -17.40 21.73 2.76
N GLY A 200 -18.64 22.24 2.83
CA GLY A 200 -19.85 21.51 2.41
C GLY A 200 -19.99 20.15 3.09
N ASP A 201 -20.38 19.15 2.31
CA ASP A 201 -20.56 17.77 2.76
C ASP A 201 -19.27 16.91 2.66
N ALA A 202 -18.15 17.48 2.22
CA ALA A 202 -16.91 16.70 2.02
C ALA A 202 -16.36 16.12 3.34
N ALA A 203 -16.42 16.87 4.45
CA ALA A 203 -16.01 16.36 5.75
C ALA A 203 -16.89 15.19 6.23
N GLU A 204 -18.19 15.27 5.95
CA GLU A 204 -19.15 14.21 6.29
C GLU A 204 -18.88 12.95 5.45
N GLY A 205 -18.72 13.11 4.13
CA GLY A 205 -18.35 12.01 3.23
C GLY A 205 -17.01 11.36 3.58
N PHE A 206 -16.04 12.15 4.04
CA PHE A 206 -14.76 11.64 4.54
C PHE A 206 -14.96 10.77 5.78
N THR A 207 -15.74 11.26 6.74
CA THR A 207 -16.01 10.57 8.01
C THR A 207 -16.78 9.27 7.79
N GLN A 208 -17.67 9.20 6.80
CA GLN A 208 -18.38 7.97 6.43
C GLN A 208 -17.43 6.81 6.03
N VAL A 209 -16.23 7.12 5.53
CA VAL A 209 -15.23 6.12 5.12
C VAL A 209 -14.16 5.93 6.19
N ALA A 210 -13.67 7.02 6.78
CA ALA A 210 -12.54 7.04 7.70
C ALA A 210 -12.94 7.15 9.19
N ASN A 211 -14.15 6.75 9.59
CA ASN A 211 -14.61 6.76 10.98
C ASN A 211 -13.65 5.96 11.89
N PRO A 212 -13.24 6.45 13.08
CA PRO A 212 -12.48 5.67 14.08
C PRO A 212 -13.03 4.27 14.40
N GLN A 213 -14.34 4.06 14.29
CA GLN A 213 -14.98 2.75 14.45
C GLN A 213 -14.77 1.83 13.22
N SER A 214 -14.52 2.38 12.02
CA SER A 214 -14.15 1.67 10.79
C SER A 214 -12.62 1.57 10.58
N ILE A 215 -11.84 2.47 11.19
CA ILE A 215 -10.36 2.47 11.22
C ILE A 215 -9.81 1.21 11.90
N GLY A 216 -10.60 0.55 12.74
CA GLY A 216 -10.20 -0.68 13.43
C GLY A 216 -10.26 -1.96 12.59
N SER A 217 -10.99 -2.03 11.47
CA SER A 217 -11.28 -3.37 10.90
C SER A 217 -11.53 -3.52 9.41
N LEU A 218 -11.84 -2.47 8.62
CA LEU A 218 -12.01 -2.67 7.18
C LEU A 218 -11.79 -1.39 6.37
N VAL A 219 -10.78 -1.38 5.50
CA VAL A 219 -10.65 -0.35 4.48
C VAL A 219 -11.04 -0.96 3.15
N ALA A 220 -12.29 -0.71 2.77
CA ALA A 220 -12.76 -0.94 1.43
C ALA A 220 -12.39 0.26 0.55
N LEU A 221 -11.53 0.06 -0.43
CA LEU A 221 -11.14 1.13 -1.35
C LEU A 221 -12.17 1.15 -2.50
N SER A 222 -13.06 2.15 -2.51
CA SER A 222 -13.94 2.41 -3.67
C SER A 222 -13.12 3.11 -4.73
N SER A 223 -12.80 2.39 -5.79
CA SER A 223 -12.62 3.02 -7.10
C SER A 223 -13.96 3.64 -7.46
N ILE A 224 -14.15 4.92 -7.15
CA ILE A 224 -15.34 5.65 -7.56
C ILE A 224 -15.45 5.59 -9.08
N VAL A 225 -16.61 5.12 -9.55
CA VAL A 225 -17.06 5.22 -10.93
C VAL A 225 -16.83 6.63 -11.45
N ALA A 226 -16.14 6.70 -12.58
CA ALA A 226 -15.85 7.92 -13.31
C ALA A 226 -17.08 8.83 -13.39
N VAL A 227 -16.95 10.06 -12.88
CA VAL A 227 -17.89 11.14 -13.17
C VAL A 227 -17.72 11.49 -14.64
N THR A 228 -18.38 10.74 -15.52
CA THR A 228 -18.58 11.14 -16.91
C THR A 228 -19.73 12.13 -16.93
N ARG A 229 -19.42 13.39 -17.21
CA ARG A 229 -20.45 14.41 -17.46
C ARG A 229 -21.18 14.03 -18.75
N MET A 230 -22.42 13.56 -18.63
CA MET A 230 -23.34 13.53 -19.76
C MET A 230 -23.73 14.97 -20.13
N PRO A 231 -23.97 15.29 -21.42
CA PRO A 231 -24.51 16.58 -21.81
C PRO A 231 -25.93 16.69 -21.24
N GLY A 232 -26.17 17.60 -20.29
CA GLY A 232 -27.52 17.85 -19.74
C GLY A 232 -27.67 17.97 -18.22
N GLY A 233 -26.60 17.83 -17.43
CA GLY A 233 -26.59 18.32 -16.04
C GLY A 233 -27.31 17.48 -14.97
N ASN A 234 -27.84 16.29 -15.30
CA ASN A 234 -28.39 15.38 -14.27
C ASN A 234 -27.31 14.42 -13.72
N ILE A 235 -27.26 14.31 -12.39
CA ILE A 235 -26.35 13.42 -11.65
C ILE A 235 -26.96 12.01 -11.63
N ALA A 236 -26.33 11.07 -12.33
CA ALA A 236 -26.75 9.68 -12.33
C ALA A 236 -26.30 8.98 -11.04
N ASN A 237 -27.28 8.71 -10.18
CA ASN A 237 -27.49 7.67 -9.18
C ASN A 237 -26.32 7.03 -8.37
N ILE A 238 -26.63 6.84 -7.09
CA ILE A 238 -25.82 6.29 -6.00
C ILE A 238 -25.78 4.75 -6.12
N LYS A 239 -24.66 4.18 -6.57
CA LYS A 239 -24.31 2.75 -6.33
C LYS A 239 -23.07 2.67 -5.43
N SER A 240 -23.19 3.22 -4.23
CA SER A 240 -22.01 3.68 -3.47
C SER A 240 -21.38 2.69 -2.49
N LEU A 241 -21.64 1.39 -2.55
CA LEU A 241 -20.97 0.37 -1.71
C LEU A 241 -20.75 -0.97 -2.45
N GLU A 242 -21.66 -1.37 -3.33
CA GLU A 242 -21.57 -2.61 -4.13
C GLU A 242 -20.41 -2.62 -5.15
N GLU A 243 -19.78 -1.47 -5.40
CA GLU A 243 -18.67 -1.32 -6.36
C GLU A 243 -17.28 -1.39 -5.70
N LEU A 244 -17.20 -1.71 -4.42
CA LEU A 244 -15.95 -1.82 -3.66
C LEU A 244 -15.16 -3.08 -4.05
N GLN A 245 -14.42 -3.01 -5.16
CA GLN A 245 -13.66 -4.15 -5.73
C GLN A 245 -12.34 -4.46 -5.02
N HIS A 246 -11.91 -3.62 -4.09
CA HIS A 246 -10.60 -3.70 -3.45
C HIS A 246 -10.70 -3.63 -1.93
N PHE A 247 -9.91 -4.45 -1.25
CA PHE A 247 -9.84 -4.51 0.20
C PHE A 247 -8.38 -4.41 0.68
N LEU A 248 -8.08 -3.42 1.51
CA LEU A 248 -6.76 -3.29 2.13
C LEU A 248 -6.78 -3.89 3.54
N GLY A 249 -6.21 -5.07 3.68
CA GLY A 249 -6.06 -5.75 4.96
C GLY A 249 -4.60 -5.87 5.40
N THR A 250 -4.34 -6.64 6.45
CA THR A 250 -2.99 -6.82 6.98
C THR A 250 -2.66 -8.29 7.24
N TYR A 251 -1.43 -8.69 6.95
CA TYR A 251 -0.89 -10.01 7.27
C TYR A 251 0.55 -9.88 7.77
N LYS A 252 0.84 -10.40 8.98
CA LYS A 252 2.16 -10.29 9.64
C LYS A 252 2.68 -8.85 9.76
N GLY A 253 1.79 -7.88 9.95
CA GLY A 253 2.15 -6.46 10.01
C GLY A 253 2.18 -5.77 8.65
N ASP A 254 2.39 -6.50 7.55
CA ASP A 254 2.33 -5.95 6.20
C ASP A 254 0.89 -5.64 5.78
N LYS A 255 0.70 -4.50 5.12
CA LYS A 255 -0.55 -4.20 4.41
C LYS A 255 -0.60 -4.99 3.10
N LYS A 256 -1.74 -5.63 2.80
CA LYS A 256 -1.99 -6.42 1.59
C LYS A 256 -3.27 -5.92 0.92
N LEU A 257 -3.13 -5.49 -0.34
CA LEU A 257 -4.26 -5.09 -1.17
C LEU A 257 -4.81 -6.32 -1.87
N LEU A 258 -6.06 -6.65 -1.57
CA LEU A 258 -6.83 -7.71 -2.19
C LEU A 258 -7.74 -7.09 -3.26
N ASN A 259 -7.77 -7.70 -4.43
CA ASN A 259 -8.63 -7.30 -5.56
C ASN A 259 -9.78 -8.29 -5.72
N ASN A 260 -10.76 -7.96 -6.55
CA ASN A 260 -11.91 -8.83 -6.85
C ASN A 260 -12.70 -9.22 -5.59
N ILE A 261 -12.91 -8.23 -4.72
CA ILE A 261 -13.67 -8.35 -3.48
C ILE A 261 -15.02 -7.64 -3.66
N ASP A 262 -16.06 -8.09 -2.98
CA ASP A 262 -17.22 -7.25 -2.66
C ASP A 262 -17.08 -6.74 -1.23
N VAL A 263 -17.56 -5.54 -0.95
CA VAL A 263 -17.71 -5.09 0.43
C VAL A 263 -19.15 -4.80 0.71
N ILE A 264 -19.72 -5.59 1.61
CA ILE A 264 -21.10 -5.43 2.04
C ILE A 264 -21.14 -4.70 3.38
N LYS A 265 -22.24 -3.97 3.60
CA LYS A 265 -22.58 -3.46 4.93
C LYS A 265 -23.48 -4.49 5.60
N MET A 266 -23.11 -4.96 6.78
CA MET A 266 -23.90 -5.92 7.55
C MET A 266 -23.93 -5.56 9.03
N ASP A 267 -25.01 -5.92 9.71
CA ASP A 267 -25.10 -5.84 11.16
C ASP A 267 -24.58 -7.15 11.74
N TYR A 268 -23.39 -7.12 12.33
CA TYR A 268 -22.76 -8.29 12.92
C TYR A 268 -23.45 -8.59 14.26
N ILE A 269 -24.08 -9.77 14.35
CA ILE A 269 -24.78 -10.31 15.51
C ILE A 269 -24.15 -11.66 15.84
N GLN A 270 -23.49 -11.74 17.00
CA GLN A 270 -22.82 -12.98 17.38
C GLN A 270 -23.82 -14.12 17.60
N ARG A 271 -23.59 -15.24 16.91
CA ARG A 271 -24.39 -16.45 17.01
C ARG A 271 -24.22 -17.12 18.38
N PRO A 272 -25.27 -17.77 18.93
CA PRO A 272 -25.14 -18.61 20.11
C PRO A 272 -24.05 -19.68 19.95
N ARG A 273 -23.26 -19.88 21.02
CA ARG A 273 -22.05 -20.72 20.95
C ARG A 273 -22.34 -22.17 20.53
N GLY A 274 -23.46 -22.74 20.99
CA GLY A 274 -23.84 -24.12 20.64
C GLY A 274 -24.10 -24.30 19.15
N GLU A 275 -24.75 -23.33 18.52
CA GLU A 275 -25.08 -23.36 17.10
C GLU A 275 -23.83 -23.19 16.22
N LEU A 276 -22.92 -22.28 16.61
CA LEU A 276 -21.61 -22.14 15.98
C LEU A 276 -20.80 -23.45 16.00
N VAL A 277 -20.80 -24.14 17.15
CA VAL A 277 -20.09 -25.42 17.30
C VAL A 277 -20.69 -26.50 16.39
N ALA A 278 -22.02 -26.56 16.30
CA ALA A 278 -22.71 -27.48 15.39
C ALA A 278 -22.34 -27.22 13.93
N LEU A 279 -22.38 -25.96 13.48
CA LEU A 279 -22.00 -25.58 12.12
C LEU A 279 -20.52 -25.87 11.80
N ARG A 280 -19.61 -25.61 12.74
CA ARG A 280 -18.19 -25.95 12.58
C ARG A 280 -17.96 -27.45 12.46
N SER A 281 -18.71 -28.24 13.23
CA SER A 281 -18.66 -29.71 13.15
C SER A 281 -19.16 -30.20 11.79
N GLU A 282 -20.33 -29.72 11.34
CA GLU A 282 -20.87 -30.04 10.02
C GLU A 282 -19.92 -29.65 8.89
N PHE A 283 -19.31 -28.46 8.97
CA PHE A 283 -18.34 -28.00 7.99
C PHE A 283 -17.15 -28.94 7.87
N LYS A 284 -16.54 -29.30 9.01
CA LYS A 284 -15.36 -30.16 9.07
C LYS A 284 -15.65 -31.56 8.52
N ASN A 285 -16.81 -32.11 8.87
CA ASN A 285 -17.14 -33.51 8.61
C ASN A 285 -17.78 -33.75 7.24
N LYS A 286 -18.51 -32.75 6.70
CA LYS A 286 -19.33 -32.94 5.50
C LYS A 286 -19.16 -31.81 4.49
N ALA A 287 -19.52 -30.58 4.85
CA ALA A 287 -19.71 -29.50 3.86
C ALA A 287 -18.42 -29.17 3.10
N LYS A 288 -17.28 -29.09 3.79
CA LYS A 288 -15.97 -28.80 3.16
C LYS A 288 -15.61 -29.84 2.08
N GLY A 289 -15.74 -31.12 2.42
CA GLY A 289 -15.40 -32.20 1.49
C GLY A 289 -16.35 -32.25 0.30
N ASN A 290 -17.64 -32.01 0.51
CA ASN A 290 -18.63 -31.97 -0.57
C ASN A 290 -18.40 -30.77 -1.50
N PHE A 291 -18.12 -29.59 -0.95
CA PHE A 291 -17.82 -28.38 -1.73
C PHE A 291 -16.61 -28.59 -2.64
N LEU A 292 -15.52 -29.16 -2.11
CA LEU A 292 -14.31 -29.43 -2.91
C LEU A 292 -14.57 -30.40 -4.07
N ARG A 293 -15.41 -31.42 -3.84
CA ARG A 293 -15.82 -32.36 -4.88
C ARG A 293 -16.64 -31.69 -5.97
N ASP A 294 -17.58 -30.84 -5.55
CA ASP A 294 -18.48 -30.11 -6.44
C ASP A 294 -17.73 -29.18 -7.41
N ILE A 295 -16.79 -28.39 -6.89
CA ILE A 295 -16.05 -27.42 -7.71
C ILE A 295 -14.86 -28.02 -8.47
N ALA A 296 -14.47 -29.27 -8.23
CA ALA A 296 -13.24 -29.87 -8.80
C ALA A 296 -13.20 -29.85 -10.34
N SER A 297 -14.36 -29.83 -10.98
CA SER A 297 -14.52 -29.79 -12.45
C SER A 297 -14.90 -28.40 -12.97
N HIS A 298 -15.02 -27.40 -12.12
CA HIS A 298 -15.35 -26.03 -12.51
C HIS A 298 -14.22 -25.41 -13.35
N ASP A 299 -14.55 -24.66 -14.40
CA ASP A 299 -13.56 -24.12 -15.36
C ASP A 299 -12.44 -23.31 -14.69
N ASP A 300 -12.80 -22.43 -13.73
CA ASP A 300 -11.81 -21.69 -12.93
C ASP A 300 -10.83 -22.60 -12.16
N ILE A 301 -11.29 -23.76 -11.67
CA ILE A 301 -10.45 -24.74 -10.98
C ILE A 301 -9.57 -25.49 -11.99
N VAL A 302 -10.14 -25.95 -13.10
CA VAL A 302 -9.39 -26.64 -14.17
C VAL A 302 -8.28 -25.77 -14.74
N THR A 303 -8.53 -24.46 -14.85
CA THR A 303 -7.57 -23.49 -15.37
C THR A 303 -6.41 -23.23 -14.40
N ARG A 304 -6.64 -23.33 -13.09
CA ARG A 304 -5.68 -22.92 -12.05
C ARG A 304 -4.92 -24.07 -11.39
N PHE A 305 -5.48 -25.28 -11.42
CA PHE A 305 -4.97 -26.42 -10.69
C PHE A 305 -4.63 -27.59 -11.62
N ASP A 306 -3.51 -28.24 -11.35
CA ASP A 306 -3.10 -29.46 -12.04
C ASP A 306 -4.01 -30.66 -11.72
N SER A 307 -3.82 -31.77 -12.44
CA SER A 307 -4.58 -33.00 -12.21
C SER A 307 -4.41 -33.53 -10.79
N VAL A 308 -3.20 -33.45 -10.23
CA VAL A 308 -2.89 -33.92 -8.87
C VAL A 308 -3.70 -33.16 -7.82
N SER A 309 -3.75 -31.83 -7.91
CA SER A 309 -4.54 -31.00 -7.01
C SER A 309 -6.03 -31.29 -7.13
N ARG A 310 -6.53 -31.46 -8.37
CA ARG A 310 -7.94 -31.79 -8.61
C ARG A 310 -8.33 -33.18 -8.11
N GLU A 311 -7.45 -34.18 -8.23
CA GLU A 311 -7.67 -35.50 -7.62
C GLU A 311 -7.79 -35.45 -6.10
N ARG A 312 -7.03 -34.56 -5.44
CA ARG A 312 -7.18 -34.31 -4.00
C ARG A 312 -8.55 -33.71 -3.70
N MET A 313 -8.99 -32.73 -4.50
CA MET A 313 -10.31 -32.11 -4.36
C MET A 313 -11.46 -33.11 -4.52
N LEU A 314 -11.35 -34.04 -5.49
CA LEU A 314 -12.31 -35.13 -5.68
C LEU A 314 -12.37 -36.09 -4.47
N LYS A 315 -11.30 -36.17 -3.68
CA LYS A 315 -11.27 -36.89 -2.39
C LYS A 315 -11.79 -36.04 -1.21
N GLY A 316 -12.24 -34.80 -1.47
CA GLY A 316 -12.67 -33.85 -0.45
C GLY A 316 -11.52 -33.25 0.35
N LEU A 317 -10.30 -33.28 -0.19
CA LEU A 317 -9.08 -32.76 0.43
C LEU A 317 -8.66 -31.46 -0.25
N ASN A 318 -8.17 -30.51 0.54
CA ASN A 318 -7.68 -29.25 -0.03
C ASN A 318 -6.44 -29.51 -0.92
N PRO A 319 -6.30 -28.76 -2.03
CA PRO A 319 -5.03 -28.58 -2.71
C PRO A 319 -3.96 -28.04 -1.76
N GLU A 320 -2.69 -28.31 -2.08
CA GLU A 320 -1.59 -27.82 -1.26
C GLU A 320 -1.52 -26.29 -1.31
N GLY A 321 -1.43 -25.64 -0.15
CA GLY A 321 -1.41 -24.17 -0.07
C GLY A 321 -2.79 -23.50 -0.14
N TRP A 322 -3.89 -24.25 -0.18
CA TRP A 322 -5.25 -23.71 -0.27
C TRP A 322 -6.15 -24.16 0.89
N GLU A 323 -7.12 -23.32 1.25
CA GLU A 323 -8.09 -23.58 2.31
C GLU A 323 -9.50 -23.18 1.86
N VAL A 324 -10.53 -23.85 2.38
CA VAL A 324 -11.92 -23.42 2.15
C VAL A 324 -12.26 -22.37 3.19
N HIS A 325 -12.76 -21.22 2.73
CA HIS A 325 -13.14 -20.09 3.56
C HIS A 325 -14.63 -19.78 3.42
N HIS A 326 -15.25 -19.38 4.52
CA HIS A 326 -16.60 -18.85 4.51
C HIS A 326 -16.58 -17.36 4.17
N LYS A 327 -17.33 -16.96 3.14
CA LYS A 327 -17.49 -15.56 2.69
C LYS A 327 -18.10 -14.69 3.78
N LEU A 328 -19.21 -15.16 4.36
CA LEU A 328 -19.83 -14.65 5.59
C LEU A 328 -19.47 -15.56 6.77
N PRO A 329 -19.15 -15.00 7.95
CA PRO A 329 -18.58 -15.77 9.04
C PRO A 329 -19.66 -16.62 9.73
N LEU A 330 -19.29 -17.86 10.11
CA LEU A 330 -20.20 -18.76 10.84
C LEU A 330 -20.56 -18.26 12.25
N ASP A 331 -19.75 -17.38 12.83
CA ASP A 331 -20.00 -16.74 14.13
C ASP A 331 -21.07 -15.64 14.06
N ASP A 332 -21.61 -15.37 12.87
CA ASP A 332 -22.73 -14.49 12.56
C ASP A 332 -23.71 -15.22 11.62
N SER A 333 -24.19 -14.58 10.55
CA SER A 333 -25.20 -15.00 9.59
C SER A 333 -24.71 -16.01 8.54
N GLY A 334 -23.40 -16.31 8.49
CA GLY A 334 -22.84 -17.27 7.54
C GLY A 334 -23.33 -18.70 7.74
N THR A 335 -23.45 -19.45 6.65
CA THR A 335 -23.89 -20.86 6.65
C THR A 335 -22.88 -21.77 5.94
N ASN A 336 -23.11 -23.08 5.96
CA ASN A 336 -22.33 -24.08 5.23
C ASN A 336 -22.79 -24.27 3.77
N SER A 337 -23.68 -23.40 3.24
CA SER A 337 -24.07 -23.41 1.83
C SER A 337 -22.86 -23.14 0.93
N PHE A 338 -22.80 -23.79 -0.24
CA PHE A 338 -21.68 -23.66 -1.17
C PHE A 338 -21.52 -22.23 -1.68
N ASP A 339 -22.61 -21.48 -1.80
CA ASP A 339 -22.60 -20.08 -2.21
C ASP A 339 -21.81 -19.20 -1.22
N ASN A 340 -21.79 -19.61 0.06
CA ASN A 340 -21.04 -18.97 1.14
C ASN A 340 -19.61 -19.49 1.27
N LEU A 341 -19.17 -20.42 0.41
CA LEU A 341 -17.82 -20.97 0.44
C LEU A 341 -16.99 -20.48 -0.74
N VAL A 342 -15.68 -20.43 -0.53
CA VAL A 342 -14.68 -20.16 -1.58
C VAL A 342 -13.42 -20.96 -1.27
N LEU A 343 -12.77 -21.49 -2.30
CA LEU A 343 -11.42 -22.04 -2.18
C LEU A 343 -10.41 -20.89 -2.26
N ILE A 344 -9.64 -20.66 -1.21
CA ILE A 344 -8.76 -19.50 -1.10
C ILE A 344 -7.31 -19.89 -0.85
N SER A 345 -6.36 -19.13 -1.42
CA SER A 345 -4.95 -19.25 -1.09
C SER A 345 -4.72 -19.03 0.41
N LYS A 346 -4.00 -19.96 1.04
CA LYS A 346 -3.79 -20.00 2.49
C LYS A 346 -3.07 -18.76 3.01
N ALA A 347 -2.15 -18.20 2.24
CA ALA A 347 -1.46 -16.97 2.59
C ALA A 347 -0.94 -16.25 1.32
N PRO A 348 -1.02 -14.91 1.28
CA PRO A 348 -1.52 -14.02 2.33
C PRO A 348 -3.05 -13.93 2.45
N GLU A 349 -3.80 -14.35 1.44
CA GLU A 349 -5.21 -13.99 1.23
C GLU A 349 -6.10 -14.44 2.39
N HIS A 350 -6.16 -15.74 2.68
CA HIS A 350 -6.99 -16.26 3.78
C HIS A 350 -6.66 -15.60 5.13
N ARG A 351 -5.37 -15.35 5.38
CA ARG A 351 -4.90 -14.70 6.62
C ARG A 351 -5.33 -13.25 6.73
N VAL A 352 -5.39 -12.53 5.61
CA VAL A 352 -5.89 -11.16 5.57
C VAL A 352 -7.37 -11.11 5.98
N PHE A 353 -8.20 -12.00 5.43
CA PHE A 353 -9.61 -12.09 5.83
C PHE A 353 -9.75 -12.43 7.31
N THR A 354 -9.16 -13.53 7.77
CA THR A 354 -9.26 -13.95 9.18
C THR A 354 -8.78 -12.88 10.18
N THR A 355 -7.76 -12.10 9.81
CA THR A 355 -7.28 -10.97 10.63
C THR A 355 -8.30 -9.84 10.68
N ALA A 356 -8.96 -9.53 9.56
CA ALA A 356 -10.05 -8.56 9.52
C ALA A 356 -11.23 -9.02 10.39
N GLN A 357 -11.65 -10.28 10.25
CA GLN A 357 -12.71 -10.88 11.07
C GLN A 357 -12.40 -10.74 12.56
N TYR A 358 -11.20 -11.16 13.00
CA TYR A 358 -10.78 -11.07 14.40
C TYR A 358 -10.84 -9.63 14.95
N ARG A 359 -10.43 -8.64 14.15
CA ARG A 359 -10.47 -7.24 14.57
C ARG A 359 -11.89 -6.72 14.71
N VAL A 360 -12.79 -7.09 13.79
CA VAL A 360 -14.21 -6.77 13.89
C VAL A 360 -14.75 -7.33 15.21
N THR A 361 -14.48 -8.60 15.49
CA THR A 361 -15.06 -9.32 16.63
C THR A 361 -14.47 -8.95 17.99
N LYS A 362 -13.25 -8.42 18.05
CA LYS A 362 -12.56 -8.11 19.33
C LYS A 362 -13.24 -6.99 20.13
N SER A 363 -14.07 -6.16 19.49
CA SER A 363 -14.69 -4.96 20.09
C SER A 363 -16.22 -5.03 20.07
N LEU A 364 -16.79 -6.23 20.09
CA LEU A 364 -18.24 -6.45 20.09
C LEU A 364 -18.75 -6.58 21.53
N ASP A 365 -19.40 -5.53 22.02
CA ASP A 365 -20.19 -5.59 23.25
C ASP A 365 -21.68 -5.92 22.94
N GLU A 366 -22.19 -5.51 21.75
CA GLU A 366 -23.53 -5.79 21.19
C GLU A 366 -23.48 -5.88 19.64
N SER A 367 -24.63 -5.88 18.95
CA SER A 367 -24.70 -5.83 17.49
C SER A 367 -24.00 -4.59 16.93
N LYS A 368 -23.15 -4.77 15.93
CA LYS A 368 -22.37 -3.68 15.33
C LYS A 368 -22.51 -3.68 13.81
N THR A 369 -22.90 -2.54 13.25
CA THR A 369 -22.84 -2.33 11.81
C THR A 369 -21.39 -2.27 11.34
N VAL A 370 -21.00 -3.17 10.45
CA VAL A 370 -19.64 -3.30 9.93
C VAL A 370 -19.64 -3.33 8.41
N LEU A 371 -18.52 -2.92 7.84
CA LEU A 371 -18.20 -3.27 6.46
C LEU A 371 -17.52 -4.64 6.49
N TRP A 372 -17.92 -5.54 5.59
CA TRP A 372 -17.44 -6.91 5.53
C TRP A 372 -16.88 -7.26 4.14
N PRO A 373 -15.64 -7.77 4.03
CA PRO A 373 -15.01 -8.10 2.77
C PRO A 373 -15.42 -9.52 2.34
N VAL A 374 -15.91 -9.65 1.11
CA VAL A 374 -16.41 -10.91 0.55
C VAL A 374 -15.59 -11.26 -0.69
N PRO A 375 -14.78 -12.33 -0.66
CA PRO A 375 -14.06 -12.78 -1.86
C PRO A 375 -15.05 -13.30 -2.92
N LYS A 376 -14.81 -12.89 -4.18
CA LYS A 376 -15.61 -13.34 -5.33
C LYS A 376 -15.16 -14.70 -5.86
N GLY A 377 -16.08 -15.35 -6.57
CA GLY A 377 -15.85 -16.60 -7.28
C GLY A 377 -15.95 -17.85 -6.41
N VAL A 378 -15.67 -18.99 -7.05
CA VAL A 378 -15.54 -20.31 -6.40
C VAL A 378 -14.11 -20.54 -5.90
N VAL A 379 -13.14 -19.80 -6.43
CA VAL A 379 -11.72 -19.81 -6.08
C VAL A 379 -11.15 -18.38 -6.04
N TYR A 380 -10.28 -18.08 -5.08
CA TYR A 380 -9.70 -16.75 -4.84
C TYR A 380 -8.18 -16.79 -4.53
N PRO A 381 -7.34 -15.90 -5.10
CA PRO A 381 -7.70 -14.72 -5.90
C PRO A 381 -8.07 -15.05 -7.33
#